data_AF-A0A9W8HE35-F1
#
_entry.id   AF-A0A9W8HE35-F1
#
_cell.length_a   1.000
_cell.length_b   1.000
_cell.length_c   1.000
_cell.angle_alpha   90.00
_cell.angle_beta   90.00
_cell.angle_gamma   90.00
#
_symmetry.space_group_name_H-M   'P 1'
#
loop_
_entity.id
_entity.type
_entity.pdbx_description
1 polymer ?
#
loop_
_entity_poly.entity_id
_entity_poly.type
_entity_poly.pdbx_seq_one_letter_code
_entity_poly.pdbx_strand_id
1 'polypeptide(L)'
;MAFRATAALRQGLRLRPAFELAQRAACLQLVLARWGLETAALMGLRGEQTANDEERKARAVEAITAALYESGMDDHATPAERAMLEKPYRAWEYGDYVYGDHWEAMGVLQWLVGRQHKVPPYYSSFDRARLFQSTGIMPADPSTLERFVDSFMAPQMRQHVDEQQLQAEVDAAEAWSWRARAQELLRLRDEIAKADEAQPRAAAAAGEESLLERTLREKGIPPALRKMAAEIHVKIPLGVQRAHQRGIVASVEGGDFAIAVEMKEDGAGQPRTAAVPYASLDAGHLDALRKIAESRLLAFSWALGRLDPWDPAKAGELGSINPVSAVWAPES
;
A
#
# COMPACT_ATOMS: atom_id res chain seq x y z
N MET A 1 -0.50 -15.61 36.55
CA MET A 1 -0.95 -14.31 36.00
C MET A 1 -1.33 -14.47 34.52
N ALA A 2 -2.47 -15.11 34.20
CA ALA A 2 -2.79 -15.53 32.82
C ALA A 2 -4.12 -14.98 32.26
N PHE A 3 -4.76 -14.03 32.94
CA PHE A 3 -6.14 -13.60 32.62
C PHE A 3 -6.29 -12.14 32.15
N ARG A 4 -5.19 -11.41 31.90
CA ARG A 4 -5.26 -10.01 31.39
C ARG A 4 -5.04 -9.88 29.88
N ALA A 5 -4.60 -10.92 29.16
CA ALA A 5 -4.39 -10.85 27.72
C ALA A 5 -5.69 -10.99 26.90
N THR A 6 -6.76 -11.56 27.46
CA THR A 6 -8.01 -11.84 26.74
C THR A 6 -8.93 -10.63 26.53
N ALA A 7 -8.78 -9.57 27.33
CA ALA A 7 -9.59 -8.36 27.15
C ALA A 7 -9.09 -7.45 26.00
N ALA A 8 -7.78 -7.46 25.72
CA ALA A 8 -7.21 -6.75 24.57
C ALA A 8 -7.50 -7.47 23.23
N LEU A 9 -7.86 -8.76 23.28
CA LEU A 9 -8.08 -9.64 22.12
C LEU A 9 -9.45 -9.48 21.45
N ARG A 10 -10.32 -8.57 21.91
CA ARG A 10 -11.66 -8.32 21.34
C ARG A 10 -12.03 -6.85 21.26
N GLN A 11 -11.07 -5.96 21.04
CA GLN A 11 -11.45 -4.64 20.54
C GLN A 11 -11.79 -4.81 19.06
N GLY A 12 -13.09 -4.88 18.76
CA GLY A 12 -13.57 -4.90 17.38
C GLY A 12 -12.96 -3.73 16.59
N LEU A 13 -12.71 -3.98 15.31
CA LEU A 13 -12.10 -3.00 14.41
C LEU A 13 -13.03 -1.79 14.27
N ARG A 14 -12.70 -0.69 14.97
CA ARG A 14 -13.50 0.53 14.94
C ARG A 14 -12.97 1.47 13.86
N LEU A 15 -13.73 1.57 12.78
CA LEU A 15 -13.46 2.54 11.73
C LEU A 15 -13.78 3.98 12.16
N ARG A 16 -13.03 4.93 11.61
CA ARG A 16 -13.36 6.36 11.60
C ARG A 16 -14.76 6.59 10.98
N PRO A 17 -15.44 7.69 11.33
CA PRO A 17 -16.70 8.07 10.71
C PRO A 17 -16.62 8.07 9.17
N ALA A 18 -17.70 7.66 8.50
CA ALA A 18 -17.73 7.57 7.03
C ALA A 18 -17.41 8.90 6.33
N PHE A 19 -17.84 10.03 6.90
CA PHE A 19 -17.51 11.35 6.37
C PHE A 19 -16.01 11.65 6.42
N GLU A 20 -15.27 11.24 7.47
CA GLU A 20 -13.81 11.41 7.54
C GLU A 20 -13.11 10.58 6.46
N LEU A 21 -13.56 9.33 6.26
CA LEU A 21 -13.05 8.46 5.20
C LEU A 21 -13.30 9.07 3.81
N ALA A 22 -14.48 9.65 3.60
CA ALA A 22 -14.84 10.34 2.36
C ALA A 22 -13.99 11.60 2.14
N GLN A 23 -13.78 12.44 3.17
CA GLN A 23 -12.92 13.62 3.09
C GLN A 23 -11.50 13.24 2.68
N ARG A 24 -10.90 12.24 3.33
CA ARG A 24 -9.56 11.76 2.94
C ARG A 24 -9.53 11.23 1.51
N ALA A 25 -10.55 10.47 1.09
CA ALA A 25 -10.65 9.97 -0.27
C ALA A 25 -10.77 11.11 -1.30
N ALA A 26 -11.53 12.16 -0.98
CA ALA A 26 -11.68 13.35 -1.82
C ALA A 26 -10.35 14.10 -1.97
N CYS A 27 -9.61 14.32 -0.87
CA CYS A 27 -8.28 14.93 -0.94
C CYS A 27 -7.31 14.10 -1.78
N LEU A 28 -7.27 12.77 -1.59
CA LEU A 28 -6.44 11.90 -2.42
C LEU A 28 -6.85 11.94 -3.90
N GLN A 29 -8.15 12.09 -4.19
CA GLN A 29 -8.60 12.21 -5.57
C GLN A 29 -8.12 13.49 -6.23
N LEU A 30 -8.11 14.64 -5.53
CA LEU A 30 -7.55 15.88 -6.06
C LEU A 30 -6.06 15.73 -6.39
N VAL A 31 -5.31 15.14 -5.47
CA VAL A 31 -3.89 14.82 -5.61
C VAL A 31 -3.63 13.90 -6.80
N LEU A 32 -4.37 12.80 -6.92
CA LEU A 32 -4.24 11.84 -8.00
C LEU A 32 -4.71 12.40 -9.35
N ALA A 33 -5.70 13.29 -9.35
CA ALA A 33 -6.15 13.98 -10.55
C ALA A 33 -5.05 14.90 -11.08
N ARG A 34 -4.41 15.64 -10.17
CA ARG A 34 -3.25 16.45 -10.53
C ARG A 34 -2.08 15.58 -11.01
N TRP A 35 -1.79 14.47 -10.32
CA TRP A 35 -0.77 13.52 -10.74
C TRP A 35 -1.01 13.00 -12.17
N GLY A 36 -2.26 12.72 -12.52
CA GLY A 36 -2.64 12.30 -13.87
C GLY A 36 -2.36 13.37 -14.93
N LEU A 37 -2.67 14.64 -14.63
CA LEU A 37 -2.38 15.77 -15.53
C LEU A 37 -0.88 15.99 -15.73
N GLU A 38 -0.10 15.96 -14.66
CA GLU A 38 1.36 16.14 -14.70
C GLU A 38 2.04 14.99 -15.44
N THR A 39 1.65 13.74 -15.14
CA THR A 39 2.20 12.56 -15.82
C THR A 39 1.87 12.59 -17.31
N ALA A 40 0.65 12.97 -17.69
CA ALA A 40 0.27 13.11 -19.11
C ALA A 40 1.04 14.24 -19.81
N ALA A 41 1.42 15.30 -19.08
CA ALA A 41 2.29 16.34 -19.59
C ALA A 41 3.74 15.88 -19.76
N LEU A 42 4.30 15.17 -18.79
CA LEU A 42 5.66 14.66 -18.77
C LEU A 42 5.90 13.58 -19.83
N MET A 43 5.01 12.59 -19.93
CA MET A 43 5.10 11.51 -20.91
C MET A 43 4.84 12.01 -22.34
N GLY A 44 4.48 13.29 -22.49
CA GLY A 44 4.21 13.92 -23.76
C GLY A 44 3.20 13.12 -24.56
N LEU A 45 2.19 12.51 -23.92
CA LEU A 45 1.17 11.69 -24.58
C LEU A 45 0.63 12.47 -25.78
N ARG A 46 1.15 12.10 -26.96
CA ARG A 46 1.02 12.83 -28.22
C ARG A 46 -0.35 12.52 -28.83
N GLY A 47 -1.40 13.06 -28.21
CA GLY A 47 -2.51 13.53 -29.04
C GLY A 47 -2.00 14.68 -29.92
N GLU A 48 -2.73 15.01 -30.99
CA GLU A 48 -2.47 16.22 -31.79
C GLU A 48 -2.39 17.43 -30.84
N GLN A 49 -1.16 17.84 -30.48
CA GLN A 49 -0.93 18.95 -29.57
C GLN A 49 -1.42 20.22 -30.26
N THR A 50 -2.59 20.68 -29.85
CA THR A 50 -3.08 21.99 -30.26
C THR A 50 -2.34 23.05 -29.45
N ALA A 51 -2.15 24.24 -30.01
CA ALA A 51 -1.50 25.36 -29.32
C ALA A 51 -2.17 25.73 -27.97
N ASN A 52 -3.44 25.31 -27.75
CA ASN A 52 -4.21 25.58 -26.55
C ASN A 52 -4.11 24.49 -25.47
N ASP A 53 -3.41 23.38 -25.71
CA ASP A 53 -3.40 22.25 -24.78
C ASP A 53 -2.66 22.55 -23.47
N GLU A 54 -1.58 23.34 -23.53
CA GLU A 54 -0.82 23.70 -22.34
C GLU A 54 -1.58 24.69 -21.45
N GLU A 55 -2.19 25.71 -22.05
CA GLU A 55 -3.01 26.68 -21.32
C GLU A 55 -4.26 26.03 -20.70
N ARG A 56 -4.88 25.08 -21.41
CA ARG A 56 -6.00 24.30 -20.87
C ARG A 56 -5.58 23.46 -19.67
N LYS A 57 -4.42 22.81 -19.73
CA LYS A 57 -3.89 22.00 -18.61
C LYS A 57 -3.50 22.88 -17.42
N ALA A 58 -2.88 24.03 -17.66
CA ALA A 58 -2.55 24.99 -16.61
C ALA A 58 -3.82 25.53 -15.90
N ARG A 59 -4.87 25.85 -16.65
CA ARG A 59 -6.16 26.23 -16.06
C ARG A 59 -6.82 25.09 -15.28
N ALA A 60 -6.73 23.85 -15.76
CA ALA A 60 -7.24 22.69 -15.03
C ALA A 60 -6.49 22.48 -13.71
N VAL A 61 -5.19 22.70 -13.72
CA VAL A 61 -4.33 22.72 -12.53
C VAL A 61 -4.81 23.75 -11.52
N GLU A 62 -4.98 25.00 -11.95
CA GLU A 62 -5.45 26.09 -11.09
C GLU A 62 -6.86 25.81 -10.55
N ALA A 63 -7.75 25.26 -11.37
CA ALA A 63 -9.10 24.92 -10.97
C ALA A 63 -9.14 23.78 -9.92
N ILE A 64 -8.25 22.78 -10.01
CA ILE A 64 -8.13 21.73 -8.99
C ILE A 64 -7.70 22.35 -7.64
N THR A 65 -6.71 23.25 -7.68
CA THR A 65 -6.21 23.92 -6.48
C THR A 65 -7.26 24.86 -5.90
N ALA A 66 -8.01 25.59 -6.73
CA ALA A 66 -9.13 26.43 -6.28
C ALA A 66 -10.25 25.58 -5.66
N ALA A 67 -10.62 24.46 -6.28
CA ALA A 67 -11.65 23.56 -5.77
C ALA A 67 -11.32 23.01 -4.37
N LEU A 68 -10.04 22.79 -4.05
CA LEU A 68 -9.59 22.40 -2.71
C LEU A 68 -10.03 23.44 -1.65
N TYR A 69 -9.75 24.72 -1.88
CA TYR A 69 -10.07 25.79 -0.93
C TYR A 69 -11.55 26.14 -0.93
N GLU A 70 -12.18 26.21 -2.10
CA GLU A 70 -13.60 26.58 -2.23
C GLU A 70 -14.53 25.56 -1.57
N SER A 71 -14.15 24.27 -1.57
CA SER A 71 -14.90 23.20 -0.89
C SER A 71 -14.53 22.99 0.59
N GLY A 72 -13.57 23.76 1.12
CA GLY A 72 -13.05 23.59 2.49
C GLY A 72 -12.30 22.27 2.73
N MET A 73 -11.82 21.61 1.68
CA MET A 73 -11.04 20.37 1.78
C MET A 73 -9.57 20.61 2.17
N ASP A 74 -9.12 21.87 2.17
CA ASP A 74 -7.78 22.27 2.59
C ASP A 74 -7.50 21.94 4.06
N ASP A 75 -8.50 22.06 4.94
CA ASP A 75 -8.41 21.67 6.36
C ASP A 75 -8.15 20.16 6.55
N HIS A 76 -8.56 19.34 5.57
CA HIS A 76 -8.40 17.89 5.59
C HIS A 76 -7.19 17.42 4.79
N ALA A 77 -6.65 18.22 3.88
CA ALA A 77 -5.43 17.89 3.16
C ALA A 77 -4.22 17.85 4.11
N THR A 78 -3.28 16.94 3.88
CA THR A 78 -2.00 16.98 4.60
C THR A 78 -1.16 18.16 4.12
N PRO A 79 -0.22 18.67 4.94
CA PRO A 79 0.67 19.76 4.50
C PRO A 79 1.42 19.44 3.21
N ALA A 80 1.83 18.17 3.03
CA ALA A 80 2.54 17.73 1.84
C ALA A 80 1.64 17.68 0.59
N GLU A 81 0.38 17.26 0.74
CA GLU A 81 -0.60 17.27 -0.34
C GLU A 81 -0.94 18.69 -0.77
N ARG A 82 -1.16 19.62 0.19
CA ARG A 82 -1.41 21.04 -0.12
C ARG A 82 -0.24 21.66 -0.85
N ALA A 83 0.97 21.51 -0.30
CA ALA A 83 2.19 22.05 -0.91
C ALA A 83 2.39 21.54 -2.34
N MET A 84 2.02 20.29 -2.61
CA MET A 84 2.11 19.71 -3.95
C MET A 84 1.01 20.24 -4.89
N LEU A 85 -0.24 20.40 -4.42
CA LEU A 85 -1.34 20.94 -5.23
C LEU A 85 -1.12 22.42 -5.60
N GLU A 86 -0.46 23.16 -4.72
CA GLU A 86 -0.09 24.57 -4.92
C GLU A 86 1.07 24.77 -5.91
N LYS A 87 1.81 23.70 -6.27
CA LYS A 87 2.91 23.82 -7.23
C LYS A 87 2.40 24.26 -8.61
N PRO A 88 3.11 25.18 -9.29
CA PRO A 88 2.81 25.54 -10.67
C PRO A 88 2.78 24.32 -11.59
N TYR A 89 2.00 24.39 -12.68
CA TYR A 89 1.98 23.35 -13.70
C TYR A 89 3.40 23.04 -14.21
N ARG A 90 3.77 21.76 -14.28
CA ARG A 90 5.11 21.25 -14.63
C ARG A 90 6.24 21.58 -13.64
N ALA A 91 5.93 22.06 -12.44
CA ALA A 91 6.92 22.27 -11.39
C ALA A 91 7.13 21.04 -10.48
N TRP A 92 6.52 19.90 -10.83
CA TRP A 92 6.69 18.66 -10.07
C TRP A 92 8.07 18.04 -10.31
N GLU A 93 8.71 17.68 -9.22
CA GLU A 93 9.98 16.96 -9.18
C GLU A 93 9.74 15.45 -9.12
N TYR A 94 10.77 14.64 -9.35
CA TYR A 94 10.66 13.18 -9.32
C TYR A 94 10.06 12.67 -8.00
N GLY A 95 10.40 13.31 -6.87
CA GLY A 95 9.86 12.97 -5.56
C GLY A 95 8.34 13.20 -5.43
N ASP A 96 7.73 14.06 -6.24
CA ASP A 96 6.28 14.30 -6.22
C ASP A 96 5.50 13.17 -6.92
N TYR A 97 6.12 12.43 -7.84
CA TYR A 97 5.40 11.38 -8.58
C TYR A 97 5.08 10.15 -7.71
N VAL A 98 5.65 10.07 -6.50
CA VAL A 98 5.33 9.02 -5.50
C VAL A 98 3.86 9.08 -5.09
N TYR A 99 3.18 10.22 -5.26
CA TYR A 99 1.73 10.32 -4.99
C TYR A 99 0.90 9.36 -5.87
N GLY A 100 1.45 8.92 -7.00
CA GLY A 100 0.86 7.86 -7.82
C GLY A 100 0.69 6.54 -7.05
N ASP A 101 1.45 6.30 -5.99
CA ASP A 101 1.34 5.07 -5.20
C ASP A 101 0.07 5.07 -4.31
N HIS A 102 -0.64 6.19 -4.18
CA HIS A 102 -1.87 6.31 -3.37
C HIS A 102 -3.14 5.84 -4.08
N TRP A 103 -3.08 5.38 -5.33
CA TRP A 103 -4.23 4.76 -6.02
C TRP A 103 -4.86 3.63 -5.18
N GLU A 104 -4.01 2.80 -4.59
CA GLU A 104 -4.43 1.65 -3.78
C GLU A 104 -5.03 2.08 -2.45
N ALA A 105 -4.48 3.14 -1.86
CA ALA A 105 -4.98 3.72 -0.62
C ALA A 105 -6.37 4.35 -0.84
N MET A 106 -6.55 5.09 -1.94
CA MET A 106 -7.85 5.64 -2.35
C MET A 106 -8.87 4.52 -2.60
N GLY A 107 -8.46 3.42 -3.24
CA GLY A 107 -9.34 2.27 -3.48
C GLY A 107 -9.85 1.61 -2.19
N VAL A 108 -8.99 1.46 -1.19
CA VAL A 108 -9.40 0.99 0.14
C VAL A 108 -10.37 1.94 0.82
N LEU A 109 -10.10 3.25 0.81
CA LEU A 109 -11.01 4.24 1.39
C LEU A 109 -12.39 4.20 0.71
N GLN A 110 -12.42 4.13 -0.62
CA GLN A 110 -13.67 3.99 -1.39
C GLN A 110 -14.41 2.68 -1.09
N TRP A 111 -13.69 1.58 -0.89
CA TRP A 111 -14.27 0.31 -0.46
C TRP A 111 -14.90 0.41 0.93
N LEU A 112 -14.21 1.04 1.89
CA LEU A 112 -14.72 1.25 3.25
C LEU A 112 -16.01 2.08 3.28
N VAL A 113 -16.15 3.04 2.37
CA VAL A 113 -17.38 3.85 2.21
C VAL A 113 -18.38 3.24 1.21
N GLY A 114 -18.15 2.01 0.72
CA GLY A 114 -19.11 1.27 -0.11
C GLY A 114 -19.19 1.71 -1.58
N ARG A 115 -18.26 2.52 -2.08
CA ARG A 115 -18.15 2.90 -3.51
C ARG A 115 -17.50 1.81 -4.35
N GLN A 116 -16.67 0.97 -3.73
CA GLN A 116 -16.14 -0.25 -4.32
C GLN A 116 -16.73 -1.48 -3.64
N HIS A 117 -17.04 -2.53 -4.40
CA HIS A 117 -17.65 -3.75 -3.86
C HIS A 117 -16.63 -4.77 -3.35
N LYS A 118 -15.39 -4.72 -3.84
CA LYS A 118 -14.33 -5.67 -3.48
C LYS A 118 -12.97 -5.00 -3.52
N VAL A 119 -12.08 -5.43 -2.64
CA VAL A 119 -10.64 -5.19 -2.76
C VAL A 119 -10.09 -6.24 -3.74
N PRO A 120 -9.34 -5.84 -4.79
CA PRO A 120 -8.73 -6.80 -5.70
C PRO A 120 -7.62 -7.59 -4.97
N PRO A 121 -7.19 -8.74 -5.50
CA PRO A 121 -6.06 -9.47 -4.92
C PRO A 121 -4.82 -8.57 -4.78
N TYR A 122 -3.97 -8.83 -3.80
CA TYR A 122 -2.77 -8.00 -3.51
C TYR A 122 -1.66 -8.11 -4.56
N TYR A 123 -1.87 -8.93 -5.59
CA TYR A 123 -1.06 -8.98 -6.79
C TYR A 123 -1.69 -8.24 -8.00
N SER A 124 -2.80 -7.52 -7.78
CA SER A 124 -3.52 -6.78 -8.80
C SER A 124 -3.91 -5.41 -8.25
N SER A 125 -3.73 -4.37 -9.07
CA SER A 125 -4.14 -3.01 -8.70
C SER A 125 -5.65 -2.81 -8.79
N PHE A 126 -6.15 -1.80 -8.10
CA PHE A 126 -7.48 -1.28 -8.41
C PHE A 126 -7.53 -0.72 -9.84
N ASP A 127 -8.68 -0.89 -10.50
CA ASP A 127 -8.94 -0.22 -11.78
C ASP A 127 -9.05 1.29 -11.56
N ARG A 128 -8.03 2.02 -12.01
CA ARG A 128 -7.91 3.48 -11.79
C ARG A 128 -9.06 4.27 -12.40
N ALA A 129 -9.55 3.86 -13.58
CA ALA A 129 -10.65 4.55 -14.26
C ALA A 129 -11.95 4.37 -13.47
N ARG A 130 -12.24 3.13 -13.06
CA ARG A 130 -13.41 2.82 -12.23
C ARG A 130 -13.33 3.49 -10.87
N LEU A 131 -12.15 3.54 -10.25
CA LEU A 131 -11.94 4.26 -8.99
C LEU A 131 -12.32 5.74 -9.11
N PHE A 132 -11.86 6.43 -10.15
CA PHE A 132 -12.17 7.84 -10.37
C PHE A 132 -13.66 8.07 -10.65
N GLN A 133 -14.25 7.23 -11.49
CA GLN A 133 -15.67 7.37 -11.85
C GLN A 133 -16.60 7.10 -10.67
N SER A 134 -16.22 6.20 -9.77
CA SER A 134 -17.10 5.77 -8.67
C SER A 134 -17.37 6.84 -7.61
N THR A 135 -16.54 7.89 -7.52
CA THR A 135 -16.77 8.99 -6.57
C THR A 135 -17.71 10.06 -7.13
N GLY A 136 -17.80 10.19 -8.46
CA GLY A 136 -18.52 11.29 -9.10
C GLY A 136 -17.89 12.67 -8.89
N ILE A 137 -16.71 12.74 -8.29
CA ILE A 137 -15.97 14.00 -8.11
C ILE A 137 -15.40 14.43 -9.47
N MET A 138 -15.70 15.66 -9.86
CA MET A 138 -15.00 16.36 -10.93
C MET A 138 -13.97 17.28 -10.25
N PRO A 139 -12.65 16.98 -10.33
CA PRO A 139 -11.63 17.65 -9.51
C PRO A 139 -11.56 19.17 -9.63
N ALA A 140 -12.07 19.74 -10.73
CA ALA A 140 -12.10 21.18 -10.99
C ALA A 140 -13.42 21.87 -10.58
N ASP A 141 -14.37 21.13 -9.99
CA ASP A 141 -15.67 21.64 -9.55
C ASP A 141 -15.87 21.36 -8.04
N PRO A 142 -15.77 22.40 -7.17
CA PRO A 142 -15.89 22.23 -5.73
C PRO A 142 -17.23 21.65 -5.29
N SER A 143 -18.32 21.94 -6.02
CA SER A 143 -19.66 21.42 -5.69
C SER A 143 -19.75 19.90 -5.78
N THR A 144 -18.87 19.25 -6.54
CA THR A 144 -18.83 17.78 -6.64
C THR A 144 -18.11 17.15 -5.45
N LEU A 145 -17.13 17.84 -4.85
CA LEU A 145 -16.45 17.42 -3.63
C LEU A 145 -17.41 17.47 -2.45
N GLU A 146 -18.11 18.59 -2.28
CA GLU A 146 -19.11 18.80 -1.23
C GLU A 146 -20.21 17.73 -1.32
N ARG A 147 -20.83 17.57 -2.50
CA ARG A 147 -21.86 16.54 -2.71
C ARG A 147 -21.37 15.13 -2.41
N PHE A 148 -20.12 14.82 -2.72
CA PHE A 148 -19.53 13.53 -2.38
C PHE A 148 -19.43 13.35 -0.87
N VAL A 149 -18.86 14.31 -0.14
CA VAL A 149 -18.70 14.24 1.32
C VAL A 149 -20.06 14.24 2.03
N ASP A 150 -20.97 15.14 1.64
CA ASP A 150 -22.31 15.27 2.20
C ASP A 150 -23.13 13.98 2.07
N SER A 151 -22.89 13.20 1.01
CA SER A 151 -23.54 11.90 0.84
C SER A 151 -23.26 10.92 1.98
N PHE A 152 -22.19 11.15 2.74
CA PHE A 152 -21.76 10.34 3.90
C PHE A 152 -22.01 11.00 5.26
N MET A 153 -22.56 12.22 5.29
CA MET A 153 -22.96 12.88 6.54
C MET A 153 -24.37 12.46 7.02
N ALA A 154 -25.15 11.79 6.16
CA ALA A 154 -26.49 11.34 6.49
C ALA A 154 -26.47 10.29 7.64
N PRO A 155 -27.28 10.43 8.70
CA PRO A 155 -27.32 9.50 9.85
C PRO A 155 -27.66 8.04 9.48
N GLN A 156 -28.23 7.85 8.29
CA GLN A 156 -28.69 6.57 7.77
C GLN A 156 -27.59 5.80 7.01
N MET A 157 -26.48 6.46 6.68
CA MET A 157 -25.31 5.81 6.08
C MET A 157 -24.61 4.96 7.13
N ARG A 158 -24.94 3.68 7.17
CA ARG A 158 -24.15 2.68 7.90
C ARG A 158 -22.86 2.42 7.12
N GLN A 159 -21.78 2.16 7.84
CA GLN A 159 -20.57 1.61 7.22
C GLN A 159 -20.96 0.34 6.45
N HIS A 160 -20.55 0.28 5.18
CA HIS A 160 -21.01 -0.74 4.25
C HIS A 160 -20.27 -2.08 4.41
N VAL A 161 -19.14 -2.08 5.11
CA VAL A 161 -18.27 -3.24 5.25
C VAL A 161 -18.62 -4.00 6.53
N ASP A 162 -18.86 -5.30 6.40
CA ASP A 162 -19.03 -6.22 7.52
C ASP A 162 -17.74 -6.37 8.33
N GLU A 163 -17.84 -6.53 9.65
CA GLU A 163 -16.66 -6.62 10.54
C GLU A 163 -15.74 -7.80 10.19
N GLN A 164 -16.29 -8.95 9.78
CA GLN A 164 -15.48 -10.10 9.37
C GLN A 164 -14.76 -9.83 8.05
N GLN A 165 -15.45 -9.17 7.11
CA GLN A 165 -14.85 -8.79 5.83
C GLN A 165 -13.73 -7.76 6.05
N LEU A 166 -13.96 -6.77 6.91
CA LEU A 166 -12.95 -5.78 7.30
C LEU A 166 -11.73 -6.47 7.93
N GLN A 167 -11.95 -7.38 8.87
CA GLN A 167 -10.88 -8.12 9.51
C GLN A 167 -10.06 -8.94 8.51
N ALA A 168 -10.73 -9.64 7.58
CA ALA A 168 -10.06 -10.44 6.57
C ALA A 168 -9.16 -9.59 5.65
N GLU A 169 -9.64 -8.43 5.20
CA GLU A 169 -8.86 -7.53 4.34
C GLU A 169 -7.69 -6.87 5.09
N VAL A 170 -7.87 -6.53 6.37
CA VAL A 170 -6.79 -6.03 7.23
C VAL A 170 -5.71 -7.11 7.41
N ASP A 171 -6.10 -8.33 7.73
CA ASP A 171 -5.16 -9.45 7.90
C ASP A 171 -4.41 -9.75 6.60
N ALA A 172 -5.09 -9.66 5.45
CA ALA A 172 -4.45 -9.79 4.15
C ALA A 172 -3.44 -8.64 3.90
N ALA A 173 -3.81 -7.39 4.18
CA ALA A 173 -2.91 -6.23 4.03
C ALA A 173 -1.62 -6.41 4.85
N GLU A 174 -1.75 -6.83 6.11
CA GLU A 174 -0.63 -7.10 6.98
C GLU A 174 0.25 -8.23 6.47
N ALA A 175 -0.34 -9.35 6.06
CA ALA A 175 0.40 -10.50 5.55
C ALA A 175 1.21 -10.16 4.28
N TRP A 176 0.61 -9.42 3.35
CA TRP A 176 1.29 -8.98 2.13
C TRP A 176 2.36 -7.93 2.40
N SER A 177 2.11 -6.96 3.30
CA SER A 177 3.12 -5.96 3.67
C SER A 177 4.30 -6.61 4.38
N TRP A 178 4.03 -7.55 5.30
CA TRP A 178 5.07 -8.36 5.94
C TRP A 178 5.89 -9.13 4.92
N ARG A 179 5.23 -9.81 3.96
CA ARG A 179 5.93 -10.60 2.95
C ARG A 179 6.82 -9.73 2.08
N ALA A 180 6.36 -8.54 1.70
CA ALA A 180 7.16 -7.57 0.95
C ALA A 180 8.39 -7.11 1.74
N ARG A 181 8.25 -6.79 3.03
CA ARG A 181 9.38 -6.43 3.91
C ARG A 181 10.35 -7.58 4.14
N ALA A 182 9.84 -8.80 4.28
CA ALA A 182 10.65 -10.01 4.37
C ALA A 182 11.49 -10.25 3.11
N GLN A 183 11.01 -9.81 1.93
CA GLN A 183 11.79 -9.87 0.69
C GLN A 183 13.03 -8.99 0.75
N GLU A 184 12.93 -7.77 1.31
CA GLU A 184 14.08 -6.89 1.46
C GLU A 184 15.11 -7.43 2.45
N LEU A 185 14.65 -8.03 3.55
CA LEU A 185 15.53 -8.72 4.49
C LEU A 185 16.23 -9.93 3.85
N LEU A 186 15.51 -10.70 3.03
CA LEU A 186 16.07 -11.83 2.29
C LEU A 186 17.13 -11.35 1.28
N ARG A 187 16.85 -10.29 0.50
CA ARG A 187 17.81 -9.69 -0.42
C ARG A 187 19.07 -9.22 0.30
N LEU A 188 18.92 -8.48 1.42
CA LEU A 188 20.05 -8.02 2.22
C LEU A 188 20.92 -9.18 2.72
N ARG A 189 20.29 -10.27 3.18
CA ARG A 189 21.01 -11.49 3.57
C ARG A 189 21.79 -12.09 2.40
N ASP A 190 21.15 -12.24 1.24
CA ASP A 190 21.76 -12.87 0.07
C ASP A 190 22.90 -12.01 -0.51
N GLU A 191 22.78 -10.68 -0.47
CA GLU A 191 23.86 -9.74 -0.81
C GLU A 191 25.08 -9.91 0.10
N ILE A 192 24.86 -10.04 1.42
CA ILE A 192 25.93 -10.23 2.39
C ILE A 192 26.60 -11.61 2.18
N ALA A 193 25.80 -12.65 1.94
CA ALA A 193 26.32 -13.99 1.68
C ALA A 193 27.20 -14.02 0.41
N LYS A 194 26.77 -13.39 -0.68
CA LYS A 194 27.56 -13.28 -1.91
C LYS A 194 28.85 -12.48 -1.71
N ALA A 195 28.81 -11.43 -0.88
CA ALA A 195 30.02 -10.67 -0.53
C ALA A 195 31.02 -11.50 0.27
N ASP A 196 30.55 -12.40 1.14
CA ASP A 196 31.39 -13.36 1.90
C ASP A 196 32.05 -14.38 0.96
N GLU A 197 31.28 -14.95 0.03
CA GLU A 197 31.80 -15.92 -0.96
C GLU A 197 32.88 -15.32 -1.87
N ALA A 198 32.77 -14.03 -2.18
CA ALA A 198 33.76 -13.31 -3.00
C ALA A 198 35.07 -12.97 -2.24
N GLN A 199 35.06 -13.03 -0.90
CA GLN A 199 36.22 -12.81 -0.05
C GLN A 199 36.36 -13.96 0.96
N PRO A 200 36.68 -15.19 0.50
CA PRO A 200 36.72 -16.34 1.38
C PRO A 200 37.79 -16.12 2.45
N ARG A 201 37.35 -15.80 3.67
CA ARG A 201 38.22 -15.78 4.85
C ARG A 201 38.58 -17.22 5.21
N ALA A 202 39.84 -17.45 5.56
CA ALA A 202 40.29 -18.73 6.09
C ALA A 202 39.43 -19.10 7.31
N ALA A 203 38.70 -20.21 7.18
CA ALA A 203 37.85 -20.88 8.17
C ALA A 203 37.67 -20.13 9.50
N ALA A 204 36.50 -19.47 9.63
CA ALA A 204 36.07 -18.85 10.87
C ALA A 204 36.19 -19.84 12.04
N ALA A 205 36.97 -19.47 13.05
CA ALA A 205 37.16 -20.29 14.25
C ALA A 205 35.82 -20.44 14.99
N ALA A 206 35.62 -21.58 15.67
CA ALA A 206 34.43 -21.82 16.47
C ALA A 206 34.25 -20.70 17.52
N GLY A 207 33.26 -19.82 17.32
CA GLY A 207 32.99 -18.66 18.15
C GLY A 207 33.06 -17.30 17.44
N GLU A 208 33.43 -17.24 16.16
CA GLU A 208 33.37 -16.00 15.38
C GLU A 208 31.93 -15.59 15.02
N GLU A 209 31.61 -14.32 15.27
CA GLU A 209 30.36 -13.66 14.86
C GLU A 209 30.19 -13.80 13.33
N SER A 210 29.03 -14.28 12.88
CA SER A 210 28.79 -14.46 11.44
C SER A 210 28.95 -13.14 10.69
N LEU A 211 29.43 -13.17 9.43
CA LEU A 211 29.54 -11.95 8.62
C LEU A 211 28.20 -11.20 8.56
N LEU A 212 27.10 -11.95 8.44
CA LEU A 212 25.74 -11.43 8.48
C LEU A 212 25.47 -10.62 9.76
N GLU A 213 25.72 -11.19 10.95
CA GLU A 213 25.51 -10.49 12.21
C GLU A 213 26.39 -9.24 12.35
N ARG A 214 27.66 -9.34 11.93
CA ARG A 214 28.59 -8.21 11.98
C ARG A 214 28.15 -7.08 11.06
N THR A 215 27.83 -7.38 9.80
CA THR A 215 27.39 -6.38 8.80
C THR A 215 26.06 -5.76 9.20
N LEU A 216 25.11 -6.54 9.71
CA LEU A 216 23.85 -5.99 10.22
C LEU A 216 24.08 -5.08 11.44
N ARG A 217 25.02 -5.42 12.34
CA ARG A 217 25.41 -4.55 13.46
C ARG A 217 26.06 -3.26 12.98
N GLU A 218 26.98 -3.34 12.02
CA GLU A 218 27.66 -2.19 11.41
C GLU A 218 26.66 -1.26 10.70
N LYS A 219 25.60 -1.81 10.09
CA LYS A 219 24.48 -1.06 9.50
C LYS A 219 23.49 -0.52 10.55
N GLY A 220 23.76 -0.70 11.84
CA GLY A 220 22.89 -0.20 12.93
C GLY A 220 21.56 -0.94 13.07
N ILE A 221 21.44 -2.16 12.55
CA ILE A 221 20.19 -2.92 12.59
C ILE A 221 19.91 -3.44 14.02
N PRO A 222 18.72 -3.19 14.59
CA PRO A 222 18.34 -3.65 15.93
C PRO A 222 18.50 -5.17 16.13
N PRO A 223 18.90 -5.65 17.33
CA PRO A 223 19.10 -7.07 17.62
C PRO A 223 17.91 -7.98 17.25
N ALA A 224 16.68 -7.52 17.47
CA ALA A 224 15.46 -8.27 17.15
C ALA A 224 15.33 -8.55 15.64
N LEU A 225 15.67 -7.56 14.80
CA LEU A 225 15.66 -7.70 13.34
C LEU A 225 16.85 -8.54 12.84
N ARG A 226 17.99 -8.51 13.54
CA ARG A 226 19.16 -9.35 13.21
C ARG A 226 18.83 -10.84 13.35
N LYS A 227 18.19 -11.25 14.43
CA LYS A 227 17.73 -12.63 14.61
C LYS A 227 16.73 -13.03 13.52
N MET A 228 15.77 -12.15 13.21
CA MET A 228 14.81 -12.40 12.15
C MET A 228 15.49 -12.54 10.78
N ALA A 229 16.47 -11.70 10.46
CA ALA A 229 17.21 -11.75 9.19
C ALA A 229 18.00 -13.07 9.03
N ALA A 230 18.61 -13.59 10.10
CA ALA A 230 19.31 -14.87 10.07
C ALA A 230 18.37 -16.04 9.72
N GLU A 231 17.17 -16.05 10.32
CA GLU A 231 16.19 -17.13 10.16
C GLU A 231 15.19 -16.90 9.01
N ILE A 232 15.28 -15.79 8.27
CA ILE A 232 14.20 -15.32 7.38
C ILE A 232 13.82 -16.34 6.30
N HIS A 233 14.81 -17.06 5.76
CA HIS A 233 14.65 -18.11 4.76
C HIS A 233 13.82 -19.31 5.26
N VAL A 234 13.82 -19.57 6.57
CA VAL A 234 12.98 -20.59 7.21
C VAL A 234 11.63 -20.00 7.65
N LYS A 235 11.63 -18.74 8.10
CA LYS A 235 10.40 -18.06 8.57
C LYS A 235 9.40 -17.78 7.46
N ILE A 236 9.87 -17.46 6.24
CA ILE A 236 8.98 -17.21 5.10
C ILE A 236 8.08 -18.44 4.83
N PRO A 237 8.59 -19.64 4.54
CA PRO A 237 7.73 -20.80 4.28
C PRO A 237 6.80 -21.16 5.45
N LEU A 238 7.29 -21.10 6.69
CA LEU A 238 6.48 -21.41 7.87
C LEU A 238 5.32 -20.44 8.04
N GLY A 239 5.59 -19.15 7.91
CA GLY A 239 4.56 -18.14 8.05
C GLY A 239 3.57 -18.16 6.87
N VAL A 240 4.04 -18.41 5.65
CA VAL A 240 3.19 -18.60 4.46
C VAL A 240 2.20 -19.76 4.67
N GLN A 241 2.68 -20.90 5.16
CA GLN A 241 1.81 -22.05 5.46
C GLN A 241 0.78 -21.70 6.54
N ARG A 242 1.18 -21.02 7.61
CA ARG A 242 0.25 -20.58 8.67
C ARG A 242 -0.78 -19.58 8.15
N ALA A 243 -0.39 -18.64 7.30
CA ALA A 243 -1.29 -17.66 6.69
C ALA A 243 -2.33 -18.35 5.79
N HIS A 244 -1.91 -19.36 5.02
CA HIS A 244 -2.79 -20.16 4.19
C HIS A 244 -3.75 -21.02 5.01
N GLN A 245 -3.27 -21.70 6.05
CA GLN A 245 -4.11 -22.50 6.97
C GLN A 245 -5.18 -21.66 7.67
N ARG A 246 -4.89 -20.37 7.90
CA ARG A 246 -5.84 -19.40 8.47
C ARG A 246 -6.75 -18.75 7.45
N GLY A 247 -6.60 -19.06 6.16
CA GLY A 247 -7.39 -18.44 5.08
C GLY A 247 -7.05 -16.98 4.79
N ILE A 248 -5.92 -16.46 5.30
CA ILE A 248 -5.47 -15.09 5.04
C ILE A 248 -4.90 -14.97 3.63
N VAL A 249 -4.21 -16.02 3.16
CA VAL A 249 -3.64 -16.09 1.81
C VAL A 249 -4.33 -17.21 1.04
N ALA A 250 -4.87 -16.85 -0.13
CA ALA A 250 -5.68 -17.76 -0.95
C ALA A 250 -4.92 -19.00 -1.43
N SER A 251 -3.64 -18.84 -1.82
CA SER A 251 -2.86 -19.89 -2.46
C SER A 251 -1.37 -19.78 -2.17
N VAL A 252 -0.70 -20.93 -2.15
CA VAL A 252 0.75 -21.07 -1.89
C VAL A 252 1.39 -21.79 -3.06
N GLU A 253 2.50 -21.27 -3.56
CA GLU A 253 3.30 -21.85 -4.65
C GLU A 253 4.76 -21.87 -4.21
N GLY A 254 5.46 -23.00 -4.38
CA GLY A 254 6.88 -23.10 -4.03
C GLY A 254 7.25 -22.76 -2.56
N GLY A 255 6.29 -22.86 -1.62
CA GLY A 255 6.49 -22.44 -0.23
C GLY A 255 6.38 -20.92 0.00
N ASP A 256 5.81 -20.19 -0.95
CA ASP A 256 5.65 -18.74 -0.92
C ASP A 256 4.22 -18.31 -1.33
N PHE A 257 3.89 -17.02 -1.23
CA PHE A 257 2.61 -16.50 -1.71
C PHE A 257 2.51 -16.71 -3.21
N ALA A 258 1.42 -17.34 -3.67
CA ALA A 258 1.19 -17.56 -5.08
C ALA A 258 0.65 -16.29 -5.75
N ILE A 259 1.26 -15.94 -6.89
CA ILE A 259 0.92 -14.79 -7.73
C ILE A 259 0.34 -15.32 -9.03
N ALA A 260 -0.89 -14.92 -9.36
CA ALA A 260 -1.45 -15.21 -10.67
C ALA A 260 -0.84 -14.25 -11.70
N VAL A 261 -0.10 -14.81 -12.67
CA VAL A 261 0.47 -14.08 -13.81
C VAL A 261 -0.23 -14.51 -15.09
N GLU A 262 -0.51 -13.56 -15.97
CA GLU A 262 -1.03 -13.82 -17.31
C GLU A 262 0.12 -14.30 -18.21
N MET A 263 -0.03 -15.47 -18.81
CA MET A 263 0.88 -15.99 -19.81
C MET A 263 0.43 -15.57 -21.21
N LYS A 264 1.39 -15.45 -22.13
CA LYS A 264 1.07 -15.28 -23.56
C LYS A 264 0.16 -16.42 -24.03
N GLU A 265 -0.89 -16.04 -24.76
CA GLU A 265 -1.91 -16.95 -25.28
C GLU A 265 -1.29 -18.18 -25.95
N ASP A 266 -1.75 -19.35 -25.54
CA ASP A 266 -1.68 -20.57 -26.34
C ASP A 266 -2.41 -20.30 -27.68
N GLY A 267 -2.10 -21.03 -28.74
CA GLY A 267 -2.74 -20.87 -30.07
C GLY A 267 -4.27 -21.03 -30.12
N ALA A 268 -4.95 -21.14 -28.97
CA ALA A 268 -6.40 -21.15 -28.77
C ALA A 268 -7.01 -19.80 -28.34
N GLY A 269 -6.20 -18.74 -28.14
CA GLY A 269 -6.71 -17.38 -27.92
C GLY A 269 -7.44 -17.13 -26.60
N GLN A 270 -7.13 -17.91 -25.55
CA GLN A 270 -7.55 -17.59 -24.18
C GLN A 270 -6.33 -17.25 -23.32
N PRO A 271 -6.39 -16.18 -22.51
CA PRO A 271 -5.32 -15.84 -21.59
C PRO A 271 -5.19 -16.95 -20.55
N ARG A 272 -4.03 -17.60 -20.52
CA ARG A 272 -3.73 -18.64 -19.54
C ARG A 272 -3.06 -18.01 -18.34
N THR A 273 -3.65 -18.17 -17.16
CA THR A 273 -3.03 -17.72 -15.90
C THR A 273 -2.19 -18.85 -15.31
N ALA A 274 -0.98 -18.53 -14.85
CA ALA A 274 -0.14 -19.43 -14.06
C ALA A 274 0.12 -18.85 -12.67
N ALA A 275 0.24 -19.72 -11.67
CA ALA A 275 0.69 -19.33 -10.34
C ALA A 275 2.22 -19.37 -10.30
N VAL A 276 2.84 -18.30 -9.81
CA VAL A 276 4.28 -18.24 -9.57
C VAL A 276 4.55 -17.80 -8.12
N PRO A 277 5.64 -18.26 -7.49
CA PRO A 277 5.97 -17.83 -6.14
C PRO A 277 6.38 -16.36 -6.12
N TYR A 278 5.99 -15.61 -5.09
CA TYR A 278 6.32 -14.18 -4.91
C TYR A 278 7.82 -13.90 -5.14
N ALA A 279 8.71 -14.70 -4.54
CA ALA A 279 10.16 -14.53 -4.67
C ALA A 279 10.71 -14.66 -6.11
N SER A 280 9.97 -15.24 -7.05
CA SER A 280 10.42 -15.43 -8.44
C SER A 280 10.24 -14.20 -9.34
N LEU A 281 9.51 -13.18 -8.86
CA LEU A 281 9.27 -11.94 -9.60
C LEU A 281 10.55 -11.09 -9.69
N ASP A 282 10.67 -10.30 -10.76
CA ASP A 282 11.76 -9.32 -10.85
C ASP A 282 11.55 -8.13 -9.91
N ALA A 283 12.59 -7.31 -9.78
CA ALA A 283 12.60 -6.18 -8.85
C ALA A 283 11.48 -5.17 -9.09
N GLY A 284 11.08 -4.93 -10.34
CA GLY A 284 10.02 -3.98 -10.68
C GLY A 284 8.65 -4.48 -10.22
N HIS A 285 8.34 -5.76 -10.50
CA HIS A 285 7.11 -6.37 -10.00
C HIS A 285 7.09 -6.46 -8.47
N LEU A 286 8.21 -6.82 -7.84
CA LEU A 286 8.32 -6.87 -6.38
C LEU A 286 8.08 -5.49 -5.73
N ASP A 287 8.61 -4.41 -6.33
CA ASP A 287 8.36 -3.04 -5.86
C ASP A 287 6.88 -2.64 -6.02
N ALA A 288 6.26 -2.99 -7.15
CA ALA A 288 4.84 -2.73 -7.39
C ALA A 288 3.95 -3.44 -6.35
N LEU A 289 4.22 -4.72 -6.04
CA LEU A 289 3.47 -5.47 -5.04
C LEU A 289 3.67 -4.93 -3.62
N ARG A 290 4.90 -4.53 -3.28
CA ARG A 290 5.19 -3.84 -2.02
C ARG A 290 4.35 -2.57 -1.87
N LYS A 291 4.33 -1.72 -2.90
CA LYS A 291 3.54 -0.48 -2.91
C LYS A 291 2.05 -0.75 -2.76
N ILE A 292 1.52 -1.77 -3.44
CA ILE A 292 0.12 -2.19 -3.25
C ILE A 292 -0.16 -2.54 -1.79
N ALA A 293 0.65 -3.42 -1.21
CA ALA A 293 0.45 -3.89 0.15
C ALA A 293 0.57 -2.75 1.18
N GLU A 294 1.60 -1.91 1.05
CA GLU A 294 1.87 -0.81 1.99
C GLU A 294 0.83 0.31 1.87
N SER A 295 0.41 0.69 0.66
CA SER A 295 -0.63 1.71 0.48
C SER A 295 -2.00 1.26 1.00
N ARG A 296 -2.35 -0.01 0.84
CA ARG A 296 -3.59 -0.57 1.42
C ARG A 296 -3.51 -0.62 2.95
N LEU A 297 -2.38 -1.08 3.49
CA LEU A 297 -2.16 -1.12 4.94
C LEU A 297 -2.17 0.27 5.58
N LEU A 298 -1.60 1.27 4.90
CA LEU A 298 -1.66 2.68 5.30
C LEU A 298 -3.11 3.15 5.43
N ALA A 299 -3.94 2.89 4.40
CA ALA A 299 -5.34 3.28 4.40
C ALA A 299 -6.13 2.60 5.53
N PHE A 300 -5.94 1.29 5.74
CA PHE A 300 -6.56 0.58 6.86
C PHE A 300 -6.10 1.10 8.21
N SER A 301 -4.80 1.33 8.39
CA SER A 301 -4.23 1.82 9.65
C SER A 301 -4.78 3.20 10.01
N TRP A 302 -4.86 4.11 9.04
CA TRP A 302 -5.45 5.42 9.25
C TRP A 302 -6.95 5.31 9.53
N ALA A 303 -7.69 4.53 8.74
CA ALA A 303 -9.12 4.33 8.90
C ALA A 303 -9.50 3.72 10.26
N LEU A 304 -8.61 2.91 10.86
CA LEU A 304 -8.79 2.30 12.18
C LEU A 304 -8.22 3.14 13.33
N GLY A 305 -7.74 4.36 13.04
CA GLY A 305 -7.14 5.25 14.05
C GLY A 305 -5.81 4.76 14.63
N ARG A 306 -5.13 3.81 13.95
CA ARG A 306 -3.78 3.35 14.31
C ARG A 306 -2.69 4.31 13.82
N LEU A 307 -3.03 5.14 12.83
CA LEU A 307 -2.19 6.18 12.30
C LEU A 307 -2.93 7.52 12.33
N ASP A 308 -2.33 8.51 12.97
CA ASP A 308 -2.81 9.89 13.00
C ASP A 308 -1.61 10.83 13.22
N PRO A 309 -1.30 11.78 12.31
CA PRO A 309 -1.99 12.10 11.04
C PRO A 309 -1.71 11.09 9.91
N TRP A 310 -2.35 11.28 8.75
CA TRP A 310 -2.02 10.54 7.51
C TRP A 310 -0.56 10.82 7.11
N ASP A 311 0.31 9.83 7.30
CA ASP A 311 1.74 9.96 7.09
C ASP A 311 2.31 8.69 6.45
N PRO A 312 2.54 8.70 5.12
CA PRO A 312 3.11 7.56 4.41
C PRO A 312 4.50 7.14 4.92
N ALA A 313 5.31 8.07 5.47
CA ALA A 313 6.65 7.75 5.97
C ALA A 313 6.58 6.87 7.23
N LYS A 314 5.52 7.02 8.02
CA LYS A 314 5.25 6.20 9.21
C LYS A 314 4.63 4.85 8.88
N ALA A 315 4.26 4.58 7.62
CA ALA A 315 3.72 3.28 7.24
C ALA A 315 4.68 2.12 7.59
N GLY A 316 6.00 2.38 7.50
CA GLY A 316 7.05 1.44 7.90
C GLY A 316 7.06 1.09 9.39
N GLU A 317 6.64 2.03 10.24
CA GLU A 317 6.66 1.94 11.70
C GLU A 317 5.36 1.35 12.28
N LEU A 318 4.36 1.13 11.44
CA LEU A 318 3.10 0.51 11.83
C LEU A 318 3.40 -0.89 12.39
N GLY A 319 3.18 -1.03 13.70
CA GLY A 319 3.03 -2.34 14.32
C GLY A 319 1.81 -3.06 13.75
N SER A 320 1.67 -4.35 14.06
CA SER A 320 0.46 -5.06 13.63
C SER A 320 -0.78 -4.40 14.24
N ILE A 321 -1.72 -4.06 13.36
CA ILE A 321 -3.11 -3.69 13.63
C ILE A 321 -3.80 -4.84 14.36
N ASN A 322 -3.53 -6.09 13.98
CA ASN A 322 -4.10 -7.27 14.60
C ASN A 322 -3.14 -7.93 15.63
N PRO A 323 -3.41 -7.85 16.95
CA PRO A 323 -2.61 -8.57 17.95
C PRO A 323 -2.63 -10.11 17.79
N VAL A 324 -3.56 -10.66 16.99
CA VAL A 324 -3.72 -12.08 16.66
C VAL A 324 -2.92 -12.52 15.43
N SER A 325 -2.29 -11.59 14.68
CA SER A 325 -1.37 -11.91 13.58
C SER A 325 -0.03 -12.52 14.07
N ALA A 326 -0.08 -13.31 15.14
CA ALA A 326 0.90 -14.28 15.60
C ALA A 326 1.26 -15.37 14.57
N VAL A 327 0.78 -15.26 13.32
CA VAL A 327 1.29 -16.03 12.17
C VAL A 327 2.83 -15.89 12.10
N TRP A 328 3.31 -14.68 12.41
CA TRP A 328 4.68 -14.25 12.18
C TRP A 328 5.49 -14.05 13.47
N ALA A 329 4.88 -14.21 14.64
CA ALA A 329 5.61 -14.27 15.90
C ALA A 329 6.39 -15.60 15.96
N PRO A 330 7.70 -15.58 16.30
CA PRO A 330 8.40 -16.82 16.61
C PRO A 330 7.65 -17.52 17.74
N GLU A 331 7.53 -18.85 17.68
CA GLU A 331 7.10 -19.62 18.86
C GLU A 331 8.07 -19.26 20.00
N SER A 332 7.52 -18.67 21.05
CA SER A 332 8.19 -18.41 22.31
C SER A 332 7.97 -19.57 23.25
#